data_AF-A0A077MFC5-F1
#
_entry.id   AF-A0A077MFC5-F1
#
_cell.length_a   1.000
_cell.length_b   1.000
_cell.length_c   1.000
_cell.angle_alpha   90.00
_cell.angle_beta   90.00
_cell.angle_gamma   90.00
#
_symmetry.space_group_name_H-M   'P 1'
#
loop_
_entity.id
_entity.type
_entity.pdbx_description
1 polymer ?
#
loop_
_entity_poly.entity_id
_entity_poly.type
_entity_poly.pdbx_seq_one_letter_code
_entity_poly.pdbx_strand_id
1 'polypeptide(L)'
;MPDTGDIDRDVAAAAQARAEWLTGPSGRQLIAMIGAGGAQSTGVQLAIARILSERREGIQERLTKAADDGQLPHDVDADVFLKTLLAPLYFALLVTHEPLTPELVSLAARVSLTAARNRQLSHGS
;
A
#
# COMPACT_ATOMS: atom_id res chain seq x y z
N MET A 1 -5.00 -6.28 6.87
CA MET A 1 -5.41 -4.95 7.38
C MET A 1 -6.31 -5.22 8.57
N PRO A 2 -6.25 -4.46 9.68
CA PRO A 2 -7.23 -4.64 10.75
C PRO A 2 -8.65 -4.30 10.25
N ASP A 3 -9.64 -4.78 10.98
CA ASP A 3 -11.06 -4.58 10.70
C ASP A 3 -11.70 -3.97 11.96
N THR A 4 -11.41 -2.68 12.21
CA THR A 4 -11.87 -1.96 13.42
C THR A 4 -13.25 -1.32 13.25
N GLY A 5 -13.84 -1.43 12.06
CA GLY A 5 -15.06 -0.71 11.66
C GLY A 5 -14.80 0.74 11.19
N ASP A 6 -13.56 1.23 11.22
CA ASP A 6 -13.18 2.57 10.76
C ASP A 6 -12.07 2.44 9.71
N ILE A 7 -12.42 2.71 8.44
CA ILE A 7 -11.48 2.52 7.33
C ILE A 7 -10.29 3.47 7.37
N ASP A 8 -10.44 4.66 7.96
CA ASP A 8 -9.33 5.60 8.12
C ASP A 8 -8.29 5.04 9.09
N ARG A 9 -8.73 4.49 10.23
CA ARG A 9 -7.84 3.82 11.19
C ARG A 9 -7.20 2.58 10.60
N ASP A 10 -7.98 1.79 9.86
CA ASP A 10 -7.49 0.52 9.32
C ASP A 10 -6.40 0.71 8.27
N VAL A 11 -6.58 1.69 7.37
CA VAL A 11 -5.59 2.04 6.35
C VAL A 11 -4.36 2.73 6.98
N ALA A 12 -4.56 3.62 7.96
CA ALA A 12 -3.43 4.24 8.67
C ALA A 12 -2.57 3.19 9.39
N ALA A 13 -3.20 2.23 10.07
CA ALA A 13 -2.50 1.13 10.73
C ALA A 13 -1.78 0.22 9.71
N ALA A 14 -2.40 -0.06 8.56
CA ALA A 14 -1.76 -0.84 7.49
C ALA A 14 -0.54 -0.12 6.89
N ALA A 15 -0.62 1.21 6.69
CA ALA A 15 0.48 2.03 6.21
C ALA A 15 1.65 2.05 7.20
N GLN A 16 1.34 2.22 8.49
CA GLN A 16 2.33 2.20 9.57
C GLN A 16 3.02 0.84 9.69
N ALA A 17 2.26 -0.25 9.73
CA ALA A 17 2.83 -1.61 9.77
C ALA A 17 3.69 -1.91 8.54
N ARG A 18 3.34 -1.35 7.37
CA ARG A 18 4.17 -1.45 6.17
C ARG A 18 5.48 -0.69 6.33
N ALA A 19 5.43 0.55 6.81
CA ALA A 19 6.62 1.38 7.01
C ALA A 19 7.59 0.75 8.02
N GLU A 20 7.07 0.18 9.11
CA GLU A 20 7.85 -0.57 10.09
C GLU A 20 8.51 -1.80 9.47
N TRP A 21 7.77 -2.56 8.66
CA TRP A 21 8.37 -3.70 7.95
C TRP A 21 9.45 -3.28 6.97
N LEU A 22 9.21 -2.20 6.20
CA LEU A 22 10.15 -1.68 5.18
C LEU A 22 11.44 -1.18 5.82
N THR A 23 11.33 -0.57 7.00
CA THR A 23 12.48 -0.09 7.76
C THR A 23 13.11 -1.17 8.64
N GLY A 24 12.47 -2.34 8.83
CA GLY A 24 13.02 -3.50 9.52
C GLY A 24 14.05 -4.31 8.72
N PRO A 25 14.69 -5.34 9.32
CA PRO A 25 15.79 -6.09 8.69
C PRO A 25 15.45 -6.64 7.30
N SER A 26 14.33 -7.35 7.17
CA SER A 26 13.90 -7.95 5.90
C SER A 26 13.52 -6.91 4.84
N GLY A 27 12.86 -5.83 5.26
CA GLY A 27 12.50 -4.73 4.37
C GLY A 27 13.72 -4.01 3.80
N ARG A 28 14.70 -3.67 4.64
CA ARG A 28 15.95 -3.05 4.20
C ARG A 28 16.71 -3.94 3.21
N GLN A 29 16.73 -5.25 3.44
CA GLN A 29 17.35 -6.20 2.50
C GLN A 29 16.62 -6.22 1.15
N LEU A 30 15.28 -6.22 1.15
CA LEU A 30 14.50 -6.12 -0.08
C LEU A 30 14.79 -4.82 -0.84
N ILE A 31 14.79 -3.68 -0.15
CA ILE A 31 15.03 -2.36 -0.74
C ILE A 31 16.44 -2.29 -1.36
N ALA A 32 17.46 -2.79 -0.65
CA ALA A 32 18.82 -2.85 -1.19
C ALA A 32 18.91 -3.74 -2.45
N MET A 33 18.23 -4.89 -2.44
CA MET A 33 18.19 -5.80 -3.58
C MET A 33 17.52 -5.16 -4.80
N ILE A 34 16.40 -4.45 -4.60
CA ILE A 34 15.71 -3.73 -5.68
C ILE A 34 16.62 -2.62 -6.23
N GLY A 35 17.23 -1.81 -5.36
CA GLY A 35 18.11 -0.70 -5.72
C GLY A 35 19.38 -1.12 -6.47
N ALA A 36 19.91 -2.31 -6.18
CA ALA A 36 21.09 -2.87 -6.86
C ALA A 36 20.81 -3.40 -8.30
N GLY A 37 19.74 -2.95 -8.95
CA GLY A 37 19.32 -3.42 -10.27
C GLY A 37 18.54 -4.73 -10.24
N GLY A 38 18.22 -5.26 -9.05
CA GLY A 38 17.41 -6.46 -8.88
C GLY A 38 15.97 -6.29 -9.39
N ALA A 39 15.47 -5.06 -9.55
CA ALA A 39 14.13 -4.82 -10.08
C ALA A 39 13.84 -5.54 -11.41
N GLN A 40 14.85 -5.71 -12.26
CA GLN A 40 14.72 -6.38 -13.56
C GLN A 40 14.90 -7.91 -13.49
N SER A 41 15.32 -8.44 -12.33
CA SER A 41 15.41 -9.88 -12.11
C SER A 41 14.03 -10.50 -12.01
N THR A 42 13.75 -11.50 -12.84
CA THR A 42 12.49 -12.27 -12.78
C THR A 42 12.21 -12.80 -11.38
N GLY A 43 13.24 -13.24 -10.64
CA GLY A 43 13.08 -13.73 -9.27
C GLY A 43 12.62 -12.65 -8.29
N VAL A 44 13.14 -11.43 -8.42
CA VAL A 44 12.75 -10.29 -7.59
C VAL A 44 11.35 -9.81 -7.95
N GLN A 45 11.02 -9.75 -9.25
CA GLN A 45 9.68 -9.39 -9.70
C GLN A 45 8.63 -10.39 -9.19
N LEU A 46 8.91 -11.70 -9.25
CA LEU A 46 8.02 -12.73 -8.73
C LEU A 46 7.86 -12.64 -7.20
N ALA A 47 8.95 -12.36 -6.47
CA ALA A 47 8.88 -12.17 -5.02
C ALA A 47 8.03 -10.95 -4.64
N ILE A 48 8.22 -9.81 -5.32
CA ILE A 48 7.42 -8.60 -5.13
C ILE A 48 5.96 -8.89 -5.49
N ALA A 49 5.70 -9.50 -6.64
CA ALA A 49 4.34 -9.83 -7.09
C ALA A 49 3.60 -10.70 -6.07
N ARG A 50 4.27 -11.73 -5.52
CA ARG A 50 3.70 -12.59 -4.48
C ARG A 50 3.40 -11.83 -3.18
N ILE A 51 4.34 -11.00 -2.71
CA ILE A 51 4.14 -10.19 -1.51
C ILE A 51 2.96 -9.23 -1.68
N LEU A 52 2.78 -8.67 -2.88
CA LEU A 52 1.67 -7.78 -3.18
C LEU A 52 0.35 -8.52 -3.38
N SER A 53 0.35 -9.73 -3.98
CA SER A 53 -0.87 -10.52 -4.16
C SER A 53 -1.45 -11.01 -2.84
N GLU A 54 -0.61 -11.49 -1.91
CA GLU A 54 -1.06 -11.89 -0.57
C GLU A 54 -1.66 -10.70 0.20
N ARG A 55 -1.16 -9.48 -0.03
CA ARG A 55 -1.71 -8.26 0.55
C ARG A 55 -3.00 -7.80 -0.11
N ARG A 56 -3.14 -8.03 -1.42
CA ARG A 56 -4.31 -7.65 -2.22
C ARG A 56 -5.58 -8.30 -1.68
N GLU A 57 -5.57 -9.60 -1.42
CA GLU A 57 -6.78 -10.32 -0.97
C GLU A 57 -7.35 -9.74 0.33
N GLY A 58 -6.50 -9.54 1.35
CA GLY A 58 -6.93 -8.96 2.62
C GLY A 58 -7.30 -7.48 2.54
N ILE A 59 -6.77 -6.73 1.56
CA ILE A 59 -7.22 -5.36 1.30
C ILE A 59 -8.56 -5.36 0.58
N GLN A 60 -8.73 -6.21 -0.43
CA GLN A 60 -9.99 -6.33 -1.16
C GLN A 60 -11.13 -6.67 -0.21
N GLU A 61 -10.97 -7.67 0.66
CA GLU A 61 -11.98 -8.04 1.65
C GLU A 61 -12.38 -6.84 2.53
N ARG A 62 -11.39 -6.11 3.04
CA ARG A 62 -11.64 -4.99 3.95
C ARG A 62 -12.25 -3.78 3.23
N LEU A 63 -11.84 -3.50 1.98
CA LEU A 63 -12.44 -2.44 1.15
C LEU A 63 -13.89 -2.76 0.80
N THR A 64 -14.21 -4.03 0.50
CA THR A 64 -15.60 -4.48 0.29
C THR A 64 -16.44 -4.22 1.54
N LYS A 65 -15.99 -4.64 2.72
CA LYS A 65 -16.72 -4.37 3.98
C LYS A 65 -16.90 -2.87 4.25
N ALA A 66 -15.86 -2.07 4.01
CA ALA A 66 -15.97 -0.61 4.15
C ALA A 66 -17.02 -0.01 3.19
N ALA A 67 -17.14 -0.56 1.98
CA ALA A 67 -18.16 -0.14 1.03
C ALA A 67 -19.56 -0.57 1.46
N ASP A 68 -19.71 -1.80 1.97
CA ASP A 68 -20.98 -2.29 2.55
C ASP A 68 -21.45 -1.43 3.73
N ASP A 69 -20.50 -0.91 4.52
CA ASP A 69 -20.76 0.04 5.62
C ASP A 69 -20.94 1.50 5.15
N GLY A 70 -20.89 1.78 3.85
CA GLY A 70 -21.05 3.11 3.27
C GLY A 70 -19.86 4.07 3.43
N GLN A 71 -18.68 3.56 3.84
CA GLN A 71 -17.47 4.37 4.05
C GLN A 71 -16.69 4.62 2.75
N LEU A 72 -16.89 3.77 1.73
CA LEU A 72 -16.26 3.84 0.41
C LEU A 72 -17.26 3.47 -0.71
N PRO A 73 -16.98 3.86 -1.97
CA PRO A 73 -17.67 3.30 -3.13
C PRO A 73 -17.38 1.79 -3.32
N HIS A 74 -18.33 1.03 -3.88
CA HIS A 74 -18.14 -0.41 -4.16
C HIS A 74 -17.18 -0.71 -5.32
N ASP A 75 -16.88 0.28 -6.15
CA ASP A 75 -16.06 0.15 -7.36
C ASP A 75 -14.58 0.44 -7.13
N VAL A 76 -14.11 0.57 -5.87
CA VAL A 76 -12.69 0.76 -5.56
C VAL A 76 -11.87 -0.48 -5.96
N ASP A 77 -10.94 -0.29 -6.88
CA ASP A 77 -9.96 -1.30 -7.29
C ASP A 77 -8.89 -1.44 -6.20
N ALA A 78 -8.83 -2.62 -5.58
CA ALA A 78 -7.89 -2.93 -4.51
C ALA A 78 -6.41 -2.86 -4.94
N ASP A 79 -6.10 -3.18 -6.21
CA ASP A 79 -4.74 -3.11 -6.74
C ASP A 79 -4.31 -1.65 -6.95
N VAL A 80 -5.20 -0.82 -7.48
CA VAL A 80 -4.95 0.61 -7.65
C VAL A 80 -4.86 1.31 -6.28
N PHE A 81 -5.71 0.92 -5.33
CA PHE A 81 -5.64 1.38 -3.95
C PHE A 81 -4.29 1.04 -3.30
N LEU A 82 -3.88 -0.22 -3.39
CA LEU A 82 -2.61 -0.69 -2.84
C LEU A 82 -1.41 0.04 -3.46
N LYS A 83 -1.41 0.22 -4.79
CA LYS A 83 -0.35 0.98 -5.49
C LYS A 83 -0.29 2.42 -5.03
N THR A 84 -1.44 3.09 -4.93
CA THR A 84 -1.54 4.48 -4.48
C THR A 84 -1.05 4.66 -3.04
N LEU A 85 -1.38 3.71 -2.16
CA LEU A 85 -0.95 3.70 -0.77
C LEU A 85 0.57 3.48 -0.62
N LEU A 86 1.14 2.57 -1.41
CA LEU A 86 2.53 2.14 -1.22
C LEU A 86 3.55 2.96 -2.01
N ALA A 87 3.18 3.52 -3.16
CA ALA A 87 4.10 4.21 -4.05
C ALA A 87 4.92 5.32 -3.34
N PRO A 88 4.34 6.20 -2.50
CA PRO A 88 5.12 7.23 -1.80
C PRO A 88 6.23 6.65 -0.90
N LEU A 89 5.95 5.53 -0.23
CA LEU A 89 6.92 4.88 0.66
C LEU A 89 8.09 4.27 -0.12
N TYR A 90 7.78 3.61 -1.23
CA TYR A 90 8.81 3.03 -2.08
C TYR A 90 9.60 4.11 -2.83
N PHE A 91 8.95 5.19 -3.26
CA PHE A 91 9.61 6.32 -3.90
C PHE A 91 10.63 6.96 -2.95
N ALA A 92 10.24 7.21 -1.69
CA ALA A 92 11.14 7.73 -0.67
C ALA A 92 12.39 6.83 -0.51
N LEU A 93 12.21 5.51 -0.39
CA LEU A 93 13.32 4.60 -0.13
C LEU A 93 14.21 4.31 -1.35
N LEU A 94 13.62 4.17 -2.53
CA LEU A 94 14.32 3.71 -3.74
C LEU A 94 14.78 4.85 -4.65
N VAL A 95 14.09 5.98 -4.65
CA VAL A 95 14.33 7.08 -5.61
C VAL A 95 14.99 8.25 -4.93
N THR A 96 14.43 8.75 -3.82
CA THR A 96 15.01 9.92 -3.11
C THR A 96 15.97 9.53 -1.99
N HIS A 97 15.98 8.26 -1.60
CA HIS A 97 16.79 7.72 -0.49
C HIS A 97 16.54 8.43 0.85
N GLU A 98 15.29 8.80 1.10
CA GLU A 98 14.82 9.46 2.30
C GLU A 98 14.24 8.45 3.31
N PRO A 99 14.34 8.74 4.63
CA PRO A 99 13.68 7.92 5.64
C PRO A 99 12.15 8.04 5.54
N LEU A 100 11.44 6.98 5.94
CA LEU A 100 9.98 7.04 6.08
C LEU A 100 9.61 7.80 7.36
N THR A 101 9.10 9.02 7.21
CA THR A 101 8.60 9.81 8.36
C THR A 101 7.14 9.49 8.66
N PRO A 102 6.68 9.67 9.92
CA PRO A 102 5.26 9.51 10.27
C PRO A 102 4.32 10.37 9.41
N GLU A 103 4.77 11.57 9.02
CA GLU A 103 4.00 12.49 8.19
C GLU A 103 3.80 11.95 6.77
N LEU A 104 4.84 11.35 6.17
CA LEU A 104 4.76 10.71 4.86
C LEU A 104 3.82 9.49 4.89
N VAL A 105 3.93 8.65 5.92
CA VAL A 105 3.07 7.47 6.10
C VAL A 105 1.61 7.88 6.26
N SER A 106 1.35 8.90 7.09
CA SER A 106 0.00 9.45 7.26
C SER A 106 -0.51 10.09 5.96
N LEU A 107 0.33 10.81 5.23
CA LEU A 107 -0.04 11.41 3.95
C LEU A 107 -0.45 10.34 2.93
N ALA A 108 0.32 9.26 2.80
CA ALA A 108 0.02 8.17 1.88
C ALA A 108 -1.37 7.56 2.16
N ALA A 109 -1.68 7.28 3.42
CA ALA A 109 -3.00 6.78 3.84
C ALA A 109 -4.14 7.76 3.51
N ARG A 110 -3.96 9.05 3.84
CA ARG A 110 -4.98 10.08 3.55
C ARG A 110 -5.22 10.25 2.06
N VAL A 111 -4.17 10.28 1.25
CA VAL A 111 -4.26 10.45 -0.21
C VAL A 111 -4.97 9.26 -0.85
N SER A 112 -4.61 8.02 -0.49
CA SER A 112 -5.26 6.84 -1.04
C SER A 112 -6.75 6.79 -0.69
N LEU A 113 -7.11 7.11 0.55
CA LEU A 113 -8.52 7.16 0.98
C LEU A 113 -9.29 8.28 0.29
N THR A 114 -8.69 9.46 0.15
CA THR A 114 -9.32 10.59 -0.55
C THR A 114 -9.61 10.22 -2.01
N ALA A 115 -8.64 9.62 -2.70
CA ALA A 115 -8.83 9.20 -4.08
C ALA A 115 -9.88 8.07 -4.20
N ALA A 116 -9.88 7.10 -3.28
CA ALA A 116 -10.87 6.03 -3.24
C ALA A 116 -12.30 6.57 -3.05
N ARG A 117 -12.50 7.47 -2.09
CA ARG A 117 -13.80 8.11 -1.82
C ARG A 117 -14.32 8.91 -3.03
N ASN A 118 -13.41 9.52 -3.79
CA ASN A 118 -13.74 10.28 -4.99
C ASN A 118 -13.84 9.42 -6.27
N ARG A 119 -13.86 8.09 -6.17
CA ARG A 119 -13.94 7.15 -7.31
C ARG A 119 -12.82 7.35 -8.35
N GLN A 120 -11.64 7.80 -7.90
CA GLN A 120 -10.48 7.97 -8.76
C GLN A 120 -9.65 6.68 -8.87
N LEU A 121 -9.93 5.70 -8.01
CA LEU A 121 -9.24 4.41 -7.95
C LEU A 121 -10.16 3.27 -8.39
N SER A 122 -11.11 3.52 -9.29
CA SER A 122 -11.96 2.49 -9.86
C SER A 122 -11.30 1.77 -11.02
N HIS A 123 -11.81 0.59 -11.39
CA HIS A 123 -11.42 -0.06 -12.63
C HIS A 123 -11.68 0.91 -13.78
N GLY A 124 -10.64 1.26 -14.55
CA GLY A 124 -10.79 2.08 -15.74
C GLY A 124 -11.87 1.50 -16.66
N SER A 125 -12.80 2.35 -17.09
CA SER A 125 -13.84 2.03 -18.06
C SER A 125 -13.26 1.58 -19.40
#